data_AF-A0A2L2YNG8-F1
#
_entry.id   AF-A0A2L2YNG8-F1
#
_cell.length_a   1.000
_cell.length_b   1.000
_cell.length_c   1.000
_cell.angle_alpha   90.00
_cell.angle_beta   90.00
_cell.angle_gamma   90.00
#
_symmetry.space_group_name_H-M   'P 1'
#
loop_
_entity.id
_entity.type
_entity.pdbx_description
1 polymer ?
#
loop_
_entity_poly.entity_id
_entity_poly.type
_entity_poly.pdbx_seq_one_letter_code
_entity_poly.pdbx_strand_id
1 'polypeptide(L)'
;MKGKYRMKCIFCIVISLFILLVLQLNPGFILSIQIFMFQKPLEKYVIVFDGGSTGTRMHVYMFLSYSNGRITLEDEYVEKTKEYLTKLASEPKKVRTLNIPNQTLQWSTFNG
;
A
#
# COMPACT_ATOMS: atom_id res chain seq x y z
N MET A 1 53.42 -5.67 -17.94
CA MET A 1 52.16 -5.76 -17.12
C MET A 1 51.62 -4.41 -16.63
N LYS A 2 52.44 -3.43 -16.21
CA LYS A 2 51.97 -2.11 -15.69
C LYS A 2 51.12 -1.27 -16.66
N GLY A 3 51.40 -1.29 -17.97
CA GLY A 3 50.66 -0.48 -18.96
C GLY A 3 49.21 -0.91 -19.19
N LYS A 4 48.93 -2.22 -19.12
CA LYS A 4 47.59 -2.78 -19.35
C LYS A 4 46.60 -2.42 -18.24
N TYR A 5 47.08 -2.32 -16.99
CA TYR A 5 46.28 -1.89 -15.84
C TYR A 5 45.96 -0.39 -15.89
N ARG A 6 46.95 0.44 -16.27
CA ARG A 6 46.77 1.89 -16.45
C ARG A 6 45.73 2.23 -17.52
N MET A 7 45.74 1.52 -18.65
CA MET A 7 44.74 1.68 -19.71
C MET A 7 43.32 1.36 -19.21
N LYS A 8 43.15 0.31 -18.41
CA LYS A 8 41.85 -0.03 -17.81
C LYS A 8 41.37 1.05 -16.83
N CYS A 9 42.25 1.60 -16.00
CA CYS A 9 41.91 2.70 -15.09
C CYS A 9 41.46 3.95 -15.86
N ILE A 10 42.20 4.34 -16.91
CA ILE A 10 41.84 5.51 -17.72
C ILE A 10 40.48 5.28 -18.39
N PHE A 11 40.25 4.08 -18.92
CA PHE A 11 38.96 3.72 -19.53
C PHE A 11 37.80 3.81 -18.53
N CYS A 12 37.99 3.31 -17.30
CA CYS A 12 36.99 3.45 -16.24
C CYS A 12 36.74 4.93 -15.88
N ILE A 13 37.78 5.75 -15.78
CA ILE A 13 37.66 7.19 -15.48
C ILE A 13 36.86 7.90 -16.57
N VAL A 14 37.15 7.62 -17.84
CA VAL A 14 36.45 8.21 -18.99
C VAL A 14 34.97 7.80 -18.99
N ILE A 15 34.66 6.52 -18.74
CA ILE A 15 33.27 6.05 -18.62
C ILE A 15 32.55 6.75 -17.48
N SER A 16 33.17 6.83 -16.30
CA SER A 16 32.56 7.49 -15.14
C SER A 16 32.28 8.96 -15.41
N LEU A 17 33.22 9.68 -16.05
CA LEU A 17 33.02 11.09 -16.46
C LEU A 17 31.90 11.22 -17.49
N PHE A 18 31.82 10.31 -18.45
CA PHE A 18 30.75 10.31 -19.46
C PHE A 18 29.37 10.08 -18.82
N ILE A 19 29.26 9.13 -17.89
CA ILE A 19 28.02 8.88 -17.13
C ILE A 19 27.64 10.13 -16.32
N LEU A 20 28.61 10.77 -15.64
CA LEU A 20 28.36 12.00 -14.88
C LEU A 20 27.90 13.15 -15.78
N LEU A 21 28.48 13.31 -16.97
CA LEU A 21 28.07 14.31 -17.94
C LEU A 21 26.63 14.08 -18.42
N VAL A 22 26.27 12.83 -18.74
CA VAL A 22 24.91 12.47 -19.15
C VAL A 22 23.90 12.72 -18.03
N LEU A 23 24.26 12.42 -16.78
CA LEU A 23 23.43 12.69 -15.60
C LEU A 23 23.20 14.20 -15.39
N GLN A 24 24.21 15.04 -15.63
CA GLN A 24 24.10 16.51 -15.51
C GLN A 24 23.27 17.14 -16.62
N LEU A 25 23.38 16.64 -17.85
CA LEU A 25 22.66 17.18 -19.01
C LEU A 25 21.18 16.83 -19.01
N ASN A 26 20.76 15.84 -18.21
CA ASN A 26 19.36 15.45 -18.09
C ASN A 26 18.90 15.46 -16.62
N PRO A 27 18.64 16.64 -16.03
CA PRO A 27 18.11 16.74 -14.67
C PRO A 27 16.75 16.04 -14.51
N GLY A 28 15.98 15.93 -15.60
CA GLY A 28 14.74 15.14 -15.64
C GLY A 28 14.97 13.64 -15.43
N PHE A 29 16.13 13.11 -15.81
CA PHE A 29 16.49 11.71 -15.58
C PHE A 29 16.68 11.40 -14.09
N ILE A 30 17.37 12.26 -13.34
CA ILE A 30 17.52 12.10 -11.88
C ILE A 30 16.17 12.20 -11.18
N LEU A 31 15.35 13.18 -11.57
CA LEU A 31 13.99 13.34 -11.05
C LEU A 31 13.13 12.10 -11.33
N SER A 32 13.21 11.53 -12.54
CA SER A 32 12.46 10.33 -12.91
C SER A 32 12.89 9.09 -12.10
N ILE A 33 14.20 8.95 -11.80
CA ILE A 33 14.71 7.88 -10.93
C ILE A 33 14.21 8.07 -9.49
N GLN A 34 14.23 9.30 -8.97
CA GLN A 34 13.67 9.57 -7.64
C GLN A 34 12.18 9.27 -7.58
N ILE A 35 11.39 9.71 -8.57
CA ILE A 35 9.95 9.40 -8.63
C ILE A 35 9.71 7.89 -8.67
N PHE A 36 10.52 7.15 -9.43
CA PHE A 36 10.44 5.69 -9.48
C PHE A 36 10.81 5.02 -8.14
N MET A 37 11.84 5.51 -7.46
CA MET A 37 12.30 4.96 -6.17
C MET A 37 11.41 5.35 -4.98
N PHE A 38 10.69 6.47 -5.07
CA PHE A 38 9.82 7.00 -4.02
C PHE A 38 8.32 6.86 -4.37
N GLN A 39 7.94 5.83 -5.13
CA GLN A 39 6.53 5.51 -5.24
C GLN A 39 6.01 5.06 -3.87
N LYS A 40 5.26 5.95 -3.21
CA LYS A 40 4.56 5.61 -1.98
C LYS A 40 3.59 4.46 -2.28
N PRO A 41 3.53 3.45 -1.42
CA PRO A 41 2.53 2.39 -1.57
C PRO A 41 1.12 2.98 -1.53
N LEU A 42 0.22 2.41 -2.34
CA LEU A 42 -1.19 2.76 -2.33
C LEU A 42 -1.89 2.02 -1.19
N GLU A 43 -2.61 2.75 -0.36
CA GLU A 43 -3.46 2.19 0.69
C GLU A 43 -4.74 1.60 0.07
N LYS A 44 -5.11 0.39 0.51
CA LYS A 44 -6.32 -0.31 0.11
C LYS A 44 -7.01 -0.87 1.33
N TYR A 45 -8.33 -0.75 1.40
CA TYR A 45 -9.12 -1.23 2.52
C TYR A 45 -10.01 -2.39 2.09
N VAL A 46 -10.14 -3.40 2.95
CA VAL A 46 -11.06 -4.53 2.78
C VAL A 46 -11.90 -4.67 4.04
N ILE A 47 -13.22 -4.73 3.88
CA ILE A 47 -14.17 -4.94 4.98
C ILE A 47 -14.72 -6.37 4.87
N VAL A 48 -14.57 -7.15 5.94
CA VAL A 48 -15.06 -8.53 6.03
C VAL A 48 -16.01 -8.65 7.21
N PHE A 49 -17.18 -9.24 6.97
CA PHE A 49 -18.12 -9.61 8.03
C PHE A 49 -18.07 -11.12 8.27
N ASP A 50 -17.63 -11.52 9.46
CA ASP A 50 -17.65 -12.91 9.93
C ASP A 50 -18.93 -13.15 10.76
N GLY A 51 -19.89 -13.84 10.15
CA GLY A 51 -21.19 -14.18 10.74
C GLY A 51 -21.17 -15.46 11.56
N GLY A 52 -20.57 -15.42 12.75
CA GLY A 52 -20.56 -16.54 13.68
C GLY A 52 -21.89 -16.76 14.42
N SER A 53 -22.11 -17.98 14.89
CA SER A 53 -23.31 -18.36 15.66
C SER A 53 -23.42 -17.64 17.03
N THR A 54 -22.30 -17.15 17.55
CA THR A 54 -22.17 -16.47 18.87
C THR A 54 -21.73 -15.00 18.73
N GLY A 55 -21.76 -14.44 17.54
CA GLY A 55 -21.14 -13.15 17.26
C GLY A 55 -21.04 -12.85 15.77
N THR A 56 -21.41 -11.64 15.35
CA THR A 56 -20.91 -11.11 14.07
C THR A 56 -19.70 -10.24 14.36
N ARG A 57 -18.61 -10.43 13.60
CA ARG A 57 -17.42 -9.58 13.68
C ARG A 57 -17.25 -8.85 12.36
N MET A 58 -16.90 -7.57 12.44
CA MET A 58 -16.45 -6.76 11.31
C MET A 58 -14.94 -6.60 11.42
N HIS A 59 -14.24 -6.97 10.37
CA HIS A 59 -12.81 -6.76 10.22
C HIS A 59 -12.61 -5.72 9.12
N VAL A 60 -11.80 -4.68 9.40
CA VAL A 60 -11.33 -3.72 8.40
C VAL A 60 -9.83 -3.89 8.30
N TYR A 61 -9.39 -4.42 7.17
CA TYR A 61 -7.98 -4.62 6.86
C TYR A 61 -7.45 -3.47 6.01
N MET A 62 -6.31 -2.92 6.39
CA MET A 62 -5.56 -1.95 5.59
C MET A 62 -4.36 -2.64 4.95
N PHE A 63 -4.27 -2.56 3.62
CA PHE A 63 -3.18 -3.14 2.85
C PHE A 63 -2.37 -2.03 2.15
N LEU A 64 -1.06 -2.21 2.13
CA LEU A 64 -0.16 -1.42 1.29
C LEU A 64 0.10 -2.17 -0.01
N SER A 65 -0.24 -1.53 -1.13
CA SER A 65 -0.03 -2.04 -2.48
C SER A 65 1.17 -1.34 -3.12
N TYR A 66 2.24 -2.08 -3.35
CA TYR A 66 3.45 -1.57 -3.98
C TYR A 66 3.40 -1.74 -5.51
N SER A 67 4.15 -0.91 -6.24
CA SER A 67 4.20 -0.95 -7.70
C SER A 67 4.81 -2.21 -8.30
N ASN A 68 5.60 -2.94 -7.51
CA ASN A 68 6.13 -4.27 -7.87
C ASN A 68 5.10 -5.40 -7.71
N GLY A 69 3.84 -5.08 -7.40
CA GLY A 69 2.77 -6.05 -7.20
C GLY A 69 2.74 -6.70 -5.82
N ARG A 70 3.68 -6.36 -4.92
CA ARG A 70 3.64 -6.80 -3.53
C ARG A 70 2.46 -6.15 -2.82
N ILE A 71 1.74 -6.94 -2.02
CA ILE A 71 0.68 -6.48 -1.14
C ILE A 71 1.05 -6.93 0.27
N THR A 72 0.99 -6.03 1.24
CA THR A 72 1.23 -6.35 2.66
C THR A 72 0.07 -5.84 3.50
N LEU A 73 -0.35 -6.65 4.47
CA LEU A 73 -1.27 -6.19 5.51
C LEU A 73 -0.50 -5.27 6.45
N GLU A 74 -1.04 -4.08 6.68
CA GLU A 74 -0.45 -3.06 7.54
C GLU A 74 -1.20 -2.95 8.87
N ASP A 75 -2.54 -2.97 8.82
CA ASP A 75 -3.38 -2.82 10.02
C ASP A 75 -4.68 -3.62 9.91
N GLU A 76 -5.24 -3.97 11.07
CA GLU A 76 -6.52 -4.63 11.23
C GLU A 76 -7.32 -3.99 12.36
N TYR A 77 -8.48 -3.46 12.02
CA TYR A 77 -9.49 -3.07 12.98
C TYR A 77 -10.57 -4.15 13.11
N VAL A 78 -10.90 -4.54 14.35
CA VAL A 78 -11.92 -5.57 14.61
C VAL A 78 -12.97 -5.02 15.56
N GLU A 79 -14.23 -5.15 15.17
CA GLU A 79 -15.37 -4.84 16.03
C GLU A 79 -16.40 -5.96 16.03
N LYS A 80 -16.95 -6.26 17.21
CA LYS A 80 -17.94 -7.32 17.40
C LYS A 80 -19.32 -6.71 17.64
N THR A 81 -20.32 -7.16 16.88
CA THR A 81 -21.72 -6.77 17.11
C THR A 81 -22.24 -7.37 18.43
N LYS A 82 -23.17 -6.64 19.06
CA LYS A 82 -23.86 -7.13 20.26
C LYS A 82 -24.83 -8.27 19.96
N GLU A 83 -25.43 -8.29 18.76
CA GLU A 83 -26.38 -9.34 18.34
C GLU A 83 -25.85 -10.17 17.16
N TYR A 84 -26.21 -11.45 17.12
CA TYR A 84 -25.73 -12.45 16.17
C TYR A 84 -26.75 -12.64 15.03
N LEU A 85 -26.28 -12.81 13.79
CA LEU A 85 -27.16 -12.94 12.61
C LEU A 85 -28.18 -14.07 12.74
N THR A 86 -27.80 -15.15 13.43
CA THR A 86 -28.66 -16.32 13.69
C THR A 86 -29.92 -15.98 14.49
N LYS A 87 -29.87 -14.99 15.38
CA LYS A 87 -31.04 -14.51 16.16
C LYS A 87 -32.06 -13.78 15.29
N LEU A 88 -31.63 -13.27 14.14
CA LEU A 88 -32.46 -12.54 13.18
C LEU A 88 -32.91 -13.42 12.00
N ALA A 89 -32.63 -14.72 12.03
CA ALA A 89 -32.96 -15.65 10.94
C ALA A 89 -34.47 -15.70 10.62
N SER A 90 -35.32 -15.54 11.63
CA SER A 90 -36.79 -15.48 11.47
C SER A 90 -37.28 -14.15 10.89
N GLU A 91 -36.47 -13.09 10.92
CA GLU A 91 -36.85 -11.74 10.50
C GLU A 91 -35.68 -11.03 9.77
N PRO A 92 -35.35 -11.46 8.53
CA PRO A 92 -34.15 -10.99 7.81
C PRO A 92 -34.14 -9.48 7.52
N LYS A 93 -35.31 -8.83 7.52
CA LYS A 93 -35.42 -7.37 7.34
C LYS A 93 -34.76 -6.57 8.48
N LYS A 94 -34.70 -7.14 9.70
CA LYS A 94 -34.07 -6.50 10.87
C LYS A 94 -32.53 -6.49 10.80
N VAL A 95 -31.92 -7.25 9.89
CA VAL A 95 -30.46 -7.26 9.69
C VAL A 95 -29.96 -5.90 9.20
N ARG A 96 -30.75 -5.18 8.38
CA ARG A 96 -30.38 -3.85 7.87
C ARG A 96 -30.19 -2.80 8.97
N THR A 97 -30.89 -2.97 10.10
CA THR A 97 -30.86 -2.06 11.24
C THR A 97 -29.85 -2.48 12.32
N LEU A 98 -29.08 -3.55 12.06
CA LEU A 98 -28.06 -4.03 13.00
C LEU A 98 -26.96 -2.97 13.11
N ASN A 99 -26.99 -2.22 14.21
CA ASN A 99 -26.07 -1.11 14.43
C ASN A 99 -24.75 -1.65 15.01
N ILE A 100 -23.63 -1.35 14.35
CA ILE A 100 -22.29 -1.59 14.89
C ILE A 100 -21.95 -0.32 15.68
N PRO A 101 -21.90 -0.38 17.03
CA PRO A 101 -21.62 0.80 17.82
C PRO A 101 -20.25 1.38 17.43
N ASN A 102 -20.07 2.69 17.55
CA ASN A 102 -18.78 3.38 17.35
C ASN A 102 -18.30 3.68 15.92
N GLN A 103 -19.19 3.74 14.92
CA GLN A 103 -18.87 4.42 13.65
C GLN A 103 -18.81 5.94 13.81
N THR A 104 -17.68 6.46 14.31
CA THR A 104 -17.21 7.79 13.89
C THR A 104 -16.27 7.58 12.71
N LEU A 105 -16.81 7.11 11.59
CA LEU A 105 -16.09 7.16 10.32
C LEU A 105 -16.12 8.63 9.87
N GLN A 106 -15.15 9.43 10.33
CA GLN A 106 -14.85 10.70 9.67
C GLN A 106 -14.28 10.38 8.29
N TRP A 107 -15.17 10.22 7.31
CA TRP A 107 -14.79 10.28 5.92
C TRP A 107 -14.35 11.71 5.64
N SER A 108 -13.04 11.97 5.63
CA SER A 108 -12.54 13.10 4.87
C SER A 108 -12.83 12.78 3.41
N THR A 109 -13.75 13.52 2.82
CA THR A 109 -14.02 13.50 1.39
C THR A 109 -12.72 13.81 0.66
N PHE A 110 -12.08 12.78 0.12
CA PHE A 110 -10.98 12.94 -0.82
C PHE A 110 -11.63 13.34 -2.16
N ASN A 111 -11.77 14.65 -2.37
CA ASN A 111 -12.16 15.19 -3.66
C ASN A 111 -10.98 14.96 -4.63
N GLY A 112 -11.22 14.14 -5.65
CA GLY A 112 -10.37 14.09 -6.84
C GLY A 112 -10.54 15.33 -7.71
#